data_AF-A0A069RFL1-F1
#
_entry.id   AF-A0A069RFL1-F1
#
_cell.length_a   1.000
_cell.length_b   1.000
_cell.length_c   1.000
_cell.angle_alpha   90.00
_cell.angle_beta   90.00
_cell.angle_gamma   90.00
#
_symmetry.space_group_name_H-M   'P 1'
#
loop_
_entity.id
_entity.type
_entity.pdbx_description
1 polymer ?
#
loop_
_entity_poly.entity_id
_entity_poly.type
_entity_poly.pdbx_seq_one_letter_code
_entity_poly.pdbx_strand_id
1 'polypeptide(L)'
;MALSGNVVVAQGGGPTAVINESLVGVVLESRKFAQIKRVYGAVGGVRGIIGEEFLDLTQETTHNLEEVAKTPSSALLSTRDKPDEQYCKHIFEVFRAHDVRYFFYIGGNDSVGTVDIVNNYARLEGYDFRAIHIPKTIDNDIVHNDHTPGYGSAAKFVAQSFIGLNLDNRALPGVHIGVVMGRHSGFLTASSVLAKKYPDDGPHLVYLPERAFELDKFASDVKKVYDKYGRCVVAVSEGIADKDGIPIAQKLGNVERDAYGNVFLSNAELGDLLANHIKRLLKIERVRADTFGYLQRSFGLCISEVDQHEAREAGEKAAQFAIWHDIDGSITLNRIGDYAIDYGIRKLGEVSNRTRTMDEKFINGEGNHVTESFKNYVRPLVGSNLKQGQRLIAPPVKKIIGQNMKALQL
;
A
#
# COMPACT_ATOMS: atom_id res chain seq x y z
N MET A 1 4.85 31.43 25.97
CA MET A 1 4.67 32.04 24.62
C MET A 1 4.40 30.90 23.66
N ALA A 2 3.53 31.09 22.66
CA ALA A 2 3.33 30.08 21.62
C ALA A 2 4.63 29.90 20.82
N LEU A 3 5.02 28.65 20.55
CA LEU A 3 6.22 28.32 19.78
C LEU A 3 6.10 28.90 18.36
N SER A 4 6.96 29.87 18.01
CA SER A 4 6.93 30.57 16.72
C SER A 4 8.17 30.28 15.88
N GLY A 5 7.96 30.01 14.59
CA GLY A 5 9.03 29.78 13.63
C GLY A 5 8.51 29.15 12.35
N ASN A 6 9.39 28.45 11.63
CA ASN A 6 9.10 27.85 10.34
C ASN A 6 8.62 26.40 10.47
N VAL A 7 7.85 25.97 9.47
CA VAL A 7 7.44 24.57 9.25
C VAL A 7 8.30 24.00 8.12
N VAL A 8 8.73 22.75 8.27
CA VAL A 8 9.20 21.92 7.15
C VAL A 8 8.29 20.71 7.01
N VAL A 9 7.81 20.44 5.79
CA VAL A 9 7.15 19.18 5.42
C VAL A 9 7.99 18.43 4.38
N ALA A 10 8.06 17.11 4.52
CA ALA A 10 8.78 16.24 3.61
C ALA A 10 7.99 14.97 3.30
N GLN A 11 8.23 14.38 2.14
CA GLN A 11 7.68 13.08 1.72
C GLN A 11 8.81 12.04 1.65
N GLY A 12 8.57 10.84 2.17
CA GLY A 12 9.58 9.77 2.27
C GLY A 12 9.09 8.41 1.78
N GLY A 13 10.01 7.64 1.20
CA GLY A 13 9.78 6.26 0.76
C GLY A 13 8.95 6.14 -0.53
N GLY A 14 8.27 5.01 -0.67
CA GLY A 14 7.45 4.73 -1.85
C GLY A 14 6.22 5.64 -1.96
N PRO A 15 5.93 6.21 -3.15
CA PRO A 15 4.77 7.07 -3.37
C PRO A 15 3.45 6.31 -3.18
N THR A 16 2.37 7.06 -2.95
CA THR A 16 0.99 6.55 -2.98
C THR A 16 0.12 7.41 -3.91
N ALA A 17 -1.13 7.00 -4.14
CA ALA A 17 -2.09 7.78 -4.90
C ALA A 17 -2.58 9.04 -4.16
N VAL A 18 -2.40 9.10 -2.83
CA VAL A 18 -2.98 10.15 -1.97
C VAL A 18 -1.95 10.83 -1.05
N ILE A 19 -0.65 10.54 -1.18
CA ILE A 19 0.40 11.16 -0.34
C ILE A 19 0.38 12.71 -0.42
N ASN A 20 -0.06 13.26 -1.55
CA ASN A 20 -0.20 14.70 -1.73
C ASN A 20 -1.39 15.29 -0.97
N GLU A 21 -2.42 14.51 -0.65
CA GLU A 21 -3.50 14.98 0.23
C GLU A 21 -2.98 15.26 1.64
N SER A 22 -2.13 14.38 2.18
CA SER A 22 -1.49 14.61 3.48
C SER A 22 -0.55 15.81 3.46
N LEU A 23 0.21 15.99 2.36
CA LEU A 23 1.07 17.15 2.16
C LEU A 23 0.25 18.44 2.15
N VAL A 24 -0.81 18.49 1.37
CA VAL A 24 -1.60 19.71 1.21
C VAL A 24 -2.41 20.00 2.47
N GLY A 25 -2.92 18.96 3.15
CA GLY A 25 -3.57 19.09 4.45
C GLY A 25 -2.67 19.76 5.49
N VAL A 26 -1.45 19.27 5.67
CA VAL A 26 -0.54 19.86 6.66
C VAL A 26 -0.06 21.27 6.26
N VAL A 27 0.13 21.53 4.96
CA VAL A 27 0.55 22.84 4.45
C VAL A 27 -0.54 23.89 4.66
N LEU A 28 -1.77 23.62 4.19
CA LEU A 28 -2.87 24.57 4.27
C LEU A 28 -3.31 24.79 5.72
N GLU A 29 -3.30 23.74 6.54
CA GLU A 29 -3.61 23.87 7.96
C GLU A 29 -2.56 24.72 8.67
N SER A 30 -1.26 24.46 8.46
CA SER A 30 -0.17 25.25 9.05
C SER A 30 -0.25 26.75 8.70
N ARG A 31 -0.68 27.10 7.47
CA ARG A 31 -0.84 28.50 7.04
C ARG A 31 -1.91 29.28 7.81
N LYS A 32 -2.81 28.60 8.53
CA LYS A 32 -3.87 29.25 9.33
C LYS A 32 -3.35 29.80 10.66
N PHE A 33 -2.15 29.44 11.09
CA PHE A 33 -1.62 29.76 12.41
C PHE A 33 -0.68 30.97 12.38
N ALA A 34 -1.00 32.01 13.15
CA ALA A 34 -0.23 33.26 13.16
C ALA A 34 1.21 33.11 13.69
N GLN A 35 1.50 32.07 14.48
CA GLN A 35 2.87 31.80 14.96
C GLN A 35 3.78 31.19 13.88
N ILE A 36 3.22 30.68 12.78
CA ILE A 36 3.97 30.08 11.68
C ILE A 36 4.40 31.18 10.71
N LYS A 37 5.73 31.32 10.54
CA LYS A 37 6.31 32.37 9.69
C LYS A 37 6.36 31.95 8.23
N ARG A 38 6.81 30.72 7.95
CA ARG A 38 6.89 30.11 6.62
C ARG A 38 6.59 28.61 6.69
N VAL A 39 6.08 28.07 5.59
CA VAL A 39 5.91 26.64 5.36
C VAL A 39 6.81 26.22 4.20
N TYR A 40 7.80 25.39 4.49
CA TYR A 40 8.75 24.87 3.51
C TYR A 40 8.44 23.42 3.15
N GLY A 41 8.57 23.07 1.86
CA GLY A 41 8.56 21.69 1.37
C GLY A 41 9.95 21.24 0.99
N ALA A 42 10.46 20.16 1.57
CA ALA A 42 11.78 19.62 1.26
C ALA A 42 11.75 18.72 0.01
N VAL A 43 12.47 19.11 -1.04
CA VAL A 43 12.50 18.39 -2.31
C VAL A 43 13.34 17.12 -2.20
N GLY A 44 12.80 15.95 -2.54
CA GLY A 44 13.50 14.68 -2.38
C GLY A 44 13.59 14.21 -0.92
N GLY A 45 12.69 14.67 -0.04
CA GLY A 45 12.60 14.22 1.34
C GLY A 45 13.81 14.62 2.18
N VAL A 46 14.33 13.70 2.99
CA VAL A 46 15.47 13.96 3.89
C VAL A 46 16.74 14.40 3.17
N ARG A 47 16.92 14.00 1.90
CA ARG A 47 18.02 14.46 1.06
C ARG A 47 17.96 15.96 0.79
N GLY A 48 16.77 16.46 0.47
CA GLY A 48 16.56 17.89 0.28
C GLY A 48 16.76 18.68 1.56
N ILE A 49 16.45 18.10 2.71
CA ILE A 49 16.72 18.76 3.99
C ILE A 49 18.23 18.97 4.17
N ILE A 50 19.03 17.94 3.93
CA ILE A 50 20.50 18.04 4.02
C ILE A 50 21.07 19.02 3.00
N GLY A 51 20.53 19.03 1.78
CA GLY A 51 20.94 19.94 0.71
C GLY A 51 20.36 21.36 0.85
N GLU A 52 19.56 21.63 1.88
CA GLU A 52 18.80 22.88 2.06
C GLU A 52 17.91 23.22 0.84
N GLU A 53 17.43 22.20 0.13
CA GLU A 53 16.59 22.29 -1.07
C GLU A 53 15.10 22.42 -0.67
N PHE A 54 14.70 23.65 -0.34
CA PHE A 54 13.34 23.97 0.09
C PHE A 54 12.52 24.76 -0.94
N LEU A 55 11.25 24.38 -1.10
CA LEU A 55 10.22 25.20 -1.74
C LEU A 55 9.45 26.00 -0.68
N ASP A 56 9.25 27.31 -0.88
CA ASP A 56 8.40 28.11 0.01
C ASP A 56 6.92 27.96 -0.35
N LEU A 57 6.27 26.98 0.28
CA LEU A 57 4.85 26.66 0.10
C LEU A 57 3.92 27.72 0.70
N THR A 58 4.44 28.69 1.45
CA THR A 58 3.69 29.88 1.87
C THR A 58 3.27 30.71 0.67
N GLN A 59 4.11 30.76 -0.37
CA GLN A 59 3.89 31.53 -1.59
C GLN A 59 3.08 30.76 -2.64
N GLU A 60 2.91 29.45 -2.46
CA GLU A 60 2.11 28.65 -3.38
C GLU A 60 0.62 28.97 -3.25
N THR A 61 -0.06 29.03 -4.39
CA THR A 61 -1.48 29.32 -4.46
C THR A 61 -2.29 28.15 -3.89
N THR A 62 -3.35 28.47 -3.13
CA THR A 62 -4.28 27.43 -2.64
C THR A 62 -4.87 26.64 -3.80
N HIS A 63 -5.14 27.28 -4.93
CA HIS A 63 -5.64 26.60 -6.12
C HIS A 63 -4.69 25.51 -6.63
N ASN A 64 -3.40 25.82 -6.83
CA ASN A 64 -2.43 24.83 -7.28
C ASN A 64 -2.22 23.73 -6.23
N LEU A 65 -2.18 24.06 -4.94
CA LEU A 65 -2.10 23.06 -3.87
C LEU A 65 -3.26 22.06 -3.93
N GLU A 66 -4.48 22.52 -4.16
CA GLU A 66 -5.64 21.61 -4.28
C GLU A 66 -5.60 20.73 -5.55
N GLU A 67 -5.00 21.18 -6.65
CA GLU A 67 -4.78 20.36 -7.83
C GLU A 67 -3.63 19.35 -7.63
N VAL A 68 -2.58 19.76 -6.92
CA VAL A 68 -1.49 18.88 -6.49
C VAL A 68 -2.01 17.77 -5.57
N ALA A 69 -2.93 18.09 -4.66
CA ALA A 69 -3.52 17.12 -3.74
C ALA A 69 -4.17 15.93 -4.46
N LYS A 70 -4.86 16.22 -5.58
CA LYS A 70 -5.55 15.25 -6.44
C LYS A 70 -4.61 14.51 -7.41
N THR A 71 -3.32 14.84 -7.41
CA THR A 71 -2.32 14.25 -8.30
C THR A 71 -1.62 13.09 -7.58
N PRO A 72 -1.53 11.89 -8.19
CA PRO A 72 -0.85 10.75 -7.57
C PRO A 72 0.67 10.97 -7.50
N SER A 73 1.35 10.12 -6.73
CA SER A 73 2.79 10.21 -6.47
C SER A 73 3.18 11.35 -5.53
N SER A 74 4.47 11.50 -5.26
CA SER A 74 5.01 12.51 -4.34
C SER A 74 5.34 13.81 -5.07
N ALA A 75 4.60 14.89 -4.80
CA ALA A 75 4.80 16.20 -5.42
C ALA A 75 6.13 16.85 -5.03
N LEU A 76 6.61 16.61 -3.81
CA LEU A 76 7.94 17.05 -3.37
C LEU A 76 9.05 16.08 -3.80
N LEU A 77 8.77 15.15 -4.72
CA LEU A 77 9.61 13.98 -4.97
C LEU A 77 9.79 13.15 -3.69
N SER A 78 10.66 12.15 -3.71
CA SER A 78 10.88 11.30 -2.54
C SER A 78 12.29 10.70 -2.57
N THR A 79 12.68 10.08 -1.46
CA THR A 79 13.95 9.38 -1.31
C THR A 79 13.74 8.00 -0.68
N ARG A 80 14.73 7.13 -0.87
CA ARG A 80 14.87 5.84 -0.17
C ARG A 80 16.06 5.83 0.78
N ASP A 81 16.67 6.98 1.02
CA ASP A 81 17.74 7.12 2.00
C ASP A 81 17.22 6.67 3.37
N LYS A 82 18.06 5.95 4.12
CA LYS A 82 17.79 5.49 5.48
C LYS A 82 18.70 6.29 6.42
N PRO A 83 18.22 7.39 7.01
CA PRO A 83 19.03 8.22 7.88
C PRO A 83 19.55 7.43 9.09
N ASP A 84 20.86 7.43 9.28
CA ASP A 84 21.48 7.04 10.54
C ASP A 84 21.46 8.23 11.54
N GLU A 85 22.07 8.03 12.71
CA GLU A 85 22.13 9.07 13.74
C GLU A 85 22.87 10.33 13.26
N GLN A 86 23.98 10.19 12.53
CA GLN A 86 24.76 11.31 12.03
C GLN A 86 23.96 12.12 10.99
N TYR A 87 23.27 11.43 10.10
CA TYR A 87 22.37 12.04 9.13
C TYR A 87 21.25 12.81 9.84
N CYS A 88 20.61 12.21 10.85
CA CYS A 88 19.56 12.87 11.62
C CYS A 88 20.06 14.08 12.42
N LYS A 89 21.30 14.02 12.94
CA LYS A 89 21.94 15.17 13.57
C LYS A 89 22.09 16.33 12.59
N HIS A 90 22.53 16.05 11.35
CA HIS A 90 22.67 17.08 10.35
C HIS A 90 21.33 17.69 9.90
N ILE A 91 20.27 16.87 9.80
CA ILE A 91 18.88 17.36 9.63
C ILE A 91 18.54 18.38 10.72
N PHE A 92 18.82 18.07 11.98
CA PHE A 92 18.54 18.98 13.10
C PHE A 92 19.34 20.28 13.02
N GLU A 93 20.62 20.23 12.62
CA GLU A 93 21.46 21.42 12.42
C GLU A 93 20.87 22.37 11.37
N VAL A 94 20.41 21.81 10.24
CA VAL A 94 19.70 22.57 9.20
C VAL A 94 18.43 23.20 9.77
N PHE A 95 17.60 22.43 10.47
CA PHE A 95 16.38 22.96 11.09
C PHE A 95 16.64 24.12 12.04
N ARG A 96 17.67 24.00 12.89
CA ARG A 96 18.08 25.08 13.80
C ARG A 96 18.54 26.33 13.02
N ALA A 97 19.32 26.16 11.96
CA ALA A 97 19.80 27.27 11.13
C ALA A 97 18.66 28.02 10.41
N HIS A 98 17.59 27.31 10.03
CA HIS A 98 16.42 27.84 9.33
C HIS A 98 15.26 28.25 10.26
N ASP A 99 15.47 28.32 11.59
CA ASP A 99 14.42 28.59 12.60
C ASP A 99 13.18 27.68 12.43
N VAL A 100 13.40 26.41 12.06
CA VAL A 100 12.34 25.41 11.90
C VAL A 100 11.94 24.90 13.27
N ARG A 101 10.67 25.10 13.63
CA ARG A 101 10.09 24.69 14.91
C ARG A 101 9.13 23.51 14.79
N TYR A 102 8.71 23.21 13.57
CA TYR A 102 7.74 22.17 13.28
C TYR A 102 8.23 21.35 12.08
N PHE A 103 8.34 20.04 12.27
CA PHE A 103 8.70 19.11 11.21
C PHE A 103 7.60 18.07 11.02
N PHE A 104 7.11 17.95 9.79
CA PHE A 104 6.12 16.97 9.39
C PHE A 104 6.71 16.03 8.36
N TYR A 105 6.88 14.75 8.71
CA TYR A 105 7.39 13.76 7.77
C TYR A 105 6.33 12.74 7.38
N ILE A 106 5.95 12.75 6.10
CA ILE A 106 4.95 11.85 5.53
C ILE A 106 5.66 10.61 4.99
N GLY A 107 5.46 9.46 5.62
CA GLY A 107 6.26 8.29 5.30
C GLY A 107 5.81 6.98 5.92
N GLY A 108 6.62 5.95 5.69
CA GLY A 108 6.39 4.59 6.22
C GLY A 108 7.18 4.33 7.51
N ASN A 109 7.35 3.06 7.87
CA ASN A 109 8.05 2.62 9.08
C ASN A 109 9.45 3.26 9.26
N ASP A 110 10.26 3.32 8.20
CA ASP A 110 11.61 3.94 8.26
C ASP A 110 11.56 5.44 8.60
N SER A 111 10.51 6.16 8.16
CA SER A 111 10.35 7.59 8.40
C SER A 111 10.04 7.91 9.86
N VAL A 112 9.35 7.01 10.58
CA VAL A 112 9.09 7.16 12.02
C VAL A 112 10.39 7.23 12.80
N GLY A 113 11.36 6.38 12.45
CA GLY A 113 12.69 6.35 13.07
C GLY A 113 13.44 7.66 12.89
N THR A 114 13.43 8.24 11.69
CA THR A 114 14.03 9.56 11.43
C THR A 114 13.40 10.65 12.31
N VAL A 115 12.07 10.70 12.38
CA VAL A 115 11.36 11.71 13.19
C VAL A 115 11.70 11.57 14.67
N ASP A 116 11.77 10.34 15.19
CA ASP A 116 12.14 10.07 16.59
C ASP A 116 13.55 10.59 16.91
N ILE A 117 14.53 10.24 16.09
CA ILE A 117 15.94 10.63 16.30
C ILE A 117 16.09 12.16 16.25
N VAL A 118 15.51 12.81 15.24
CA VAL A 118 15.56 14.29 15.11
C VAL A 118 14.89 14.97 16.30
N ASN A 119 13.72 14.47 16.74
CA ASN A 119 13.01 15.03 17.89
C ASN A 119 13.80 14.84 19.20
N ASN A 120 14.47 13.69 19.37
CA ASN A 120 15.33 13.44 20.52
C ASN A 120 16.54 14.39 20.55
N TYR A 121 17.18 14.66 19.40
CA TYR A 121 18.26 15.65 19.33
C TYR A 121 17.80 17.04 19.74
N ALA A 122 16.64 17.50 19.25
CA ALA A 122 16.10 18.80 19.63
C ALA A 122 15.86 18.92 21.16
N ARG A 123 15.35 17.85 21.78
CA ARG A 123 15.17 17.77 23.25
C ARG A 123 16.50 17.83 24.01
N LEU A 124 17.51 17.06 23.58
CA LEU A 124 18.85 17.06 24.21
C LEU A 124 19.53 18.43 24.12
N GLU A 125 19.29 19.14 23.02
CA GLU A 125 19.85 20.45 22.72
C GLU A 125 19.02 21.62 23.29
N GLY A 126 17.97 21.35 24.06
CA GLY A 126 17.09 22.36 24.65
C GLY A 126 16.41 23.26 23.62
N TYR A 127 16.17 22.75 22.41
CA TYR A 127 15.57 23.50 21.30
C TYR A 127 14.07 23.19 21.21
N ASP A 128 13.23 24.20 21.47
CA ASP A 128 11.78 24.05 21.34
C ASP A 128 11.41 23.70 19.88
N PHE A 129 10.86 22.50 19.70
CA PHE A 129 10.61 21.87 18.40
C PHE A 129 9.55 20.78 18.54
N ARG A 130 8.69 20.62 17.52
CA ARG A 130 7.70 19.55 17.45
C ARG A 130 7.85 18.79 16.14
N ALA A 131 7.98 17.47 16.24
CA ALA A 131 8.12 16.60 15.10
C ALA A 131 6.93 15.63 15.03
N ILE A 132 6.22 15.63 13.91
CA ILE A 132 5.11 14.72 13.67
C ILE A 132 5.42 13.81 12.49
N HIS A 133 5.27 12.51 12.71
CA HIS A 133 5.16 11.53 11.65
C HIS A 133 3.71 11.43 11.16
N ILE A 134 3.51 11.55 9.85
CA ILE A 134 2.22 11.38 9.19
C ILE A 134 2.25 10.03 8.45
N PRO A 135 1.41 9.04 8.83
CA PRO A 135 1.51 7.69 8.31
C PRO A 135 1.16 7.64 6.83
N LYS A 136 1.99 6.94 6.07
CA LYS A 136 1.79 6.65 4.66
C LYS A 136 2.39 5.30 4.31
N THR A 137 1.59 4.39 3.77
CA THR A 137 2.07 3.12 3.20
C THR A 137 0.94 2.41 2.48
N ILE A 138 1.27 1.71 1.38
CA ILE A 138 0.30 0.82 0.71
C ILE A 138 0.27 -0.57 1.36
N ASP A 139 1.31 -0.90 2.14
CA ASP A 139 1.47 -2.21 2.77
C ASP A 139 0.61 -2.35 4.03
N ASN A 140 0.07 -1.23 4.53
CA ASN A 140 -0.80 -1.15 5.70
C ASN A 140 -0.17 -1.71 6.98
N ASP A 141 1.13 -1.45 7.13
CA ASP A 141 2.03 -2.17 8.03
C ASP A 141 2.60 -1.30 9.17
N ILE A 142 2.03 -0.11 9.40
CA ILE A 142 2.38 0.76 10.54
C ILE A 142 1.51 0.35 11.74
N VAL A 143 2.14 0.07 12.88
CA VAL A 143 1.43 -0.32 14.12
C VAL A 143 0.56 0.81 14.68
N HIS A 144 -0.40 0.45 15.53
CA HIS A 144 -1.37 1.36 16.17
C HIS A 144 -2.34 2.08 15.21
N ASN A 145 -2.28 1.78 13.92
CA ASN A 145 -3.23 2.28 12.93
C ASN A 145 -4.23 1.17 12.57
N ASP A 146 -5.52 1.49 12.49
CA ASP A 146 -6.52 0.61 11.87
C ASP A 146 -6.17 0.37 10.41
N HIS A 147 -5.79 1.44 9.70
CA HIS A 147 -5.23 1.40 8.36
C HIS A 147 -4.38 2.65 8.09
N THR A 148 -3.68 2.70 6.97
CA THR A 148 -2.78 3.81 6.63
C THR A 148 -3.14 4.50 5.30
N PRO A 149 -3.01 5.84 5.21
CA PRO A 149 -3.12 6.57 3.96
C PRO A 149 -2.32 5.97 2.81
N GLY A 150 -3.00 5.76 1.68
CA GLY A 150 -2.51 5.11 0.47
C GLY A 150 -2.95 3.65 0.31
N TYR A 151 -3.28 2.97 1.40
CA TYR A 151 -3.74 1.57 1.33
C TYR A 151 -5.10 1.45 0.65
N GLY A 152 -6.08 2.29 1.00
CA GLY A 152 -7.44 2.19 0.47
C GLY A 152 -7.49 2.32 -1.06
N SER A 153 -6.75 3.26 -1.62
CA SER A 153 -6.64 3.43 -3.08
C SER A 153 -5.88 2.28 -3.75
N ALA A 154 -4.77 1.82 -3.16
CA ALA A 154 -4.03 0.68 -3.68
C ALA A 154 -4.87 -0.62 -3.66
N ALA A 155 -5.62 -0.84 -2.59
CA ALA A 155 -6.56 -1.94 -2.44
C ALA A 155 -7.69 -1.88 -3.48
N LYS A 156 -8.21 -0.68 -3.76
CA LYS A 156 -9.21 -0.45 -4.82
C LYS A 156 -8.65 -0.83 -6.19
N PHE A 157 -7.42 -0.43 -6.49
CA PHE A 157 -6.73 -0.80 -7.73
C PHE A 157 -6.57 -2.31 -7.87
N VAL A 158 -6.07 -2.98 -6.82
CA VAL A 158 -5.88 -4.43 -6.84
C VAL A 158 -7.23 -5.13 -7.06
N ALA A 159 -8.27 -4.77 -6.31
CA ALA A 159 -9.62 -5.31 -6.50
C ALA A 159 -10.12 -5.14 -7.94
N GLN A 160 -10.03 -3.93 -8.51
CA GLN A 160 -10.49 -3.67 -9.89
C GLN A 160 -9.66 -4.42 -10.94
N SER A 161 -8.36 -4.56 -10.74
CA SER A 161 -7.49 -5.32 -11.63
C SER A 161 -7.88 -6.80 -11.64
N PHE A 162 -8.20 -7.36 -10.47
CA PHE A 162 -8.67 -8.75 -10.37
C PHE A 162 -10.08 -8.96 -10.95
N ILE A 163 -10.93 -7.92 -11.03
CA ILE A 163 -12.19 -8.00 -11.79
C ILE A 163 -11.89 -8.26 -13.27
N GLY A 164 -10.97 -7.48 -13.86
CA GLY A 164 -10.54 -7.64 -15.25
C GLY A 164 -9.92 -9.02 -15.50
N LEU A 165 -8.94 -9.42 -14.67
CA LEU A 165 -8.30 -10.74 -14.77
C LEU A 165 -9.30 -11.89 -14.65
N ASN A 166 -10.25 -11.79 -13.72
CA ASN A 166 -11.26 -12.80 -13.53
C ASN A 166 -12.18 -12.95 -14.76
N LEU A 167 -12.61 -11.83 -15.37
CA LEU A 167 -13.47 -11.83 -16.54
C LEU A 167 -12.74 -12.29 -17.81
N ASP A 168 -11.47 -11.89 -18.01
CA ASP A 168 -10.64 -12.39 -19.11
C ASP A 168 -10.42 -13.90 -18.99
N ASN A 169 -10.03 -14.37 -17.81
CA ASN A 169 -9.85 -15.79 -17.53
C ASN A 169 -11.15 -16.59 -17.66
N ARG A 170 -12.33 -15.96 -17.49
CA ARG A 170 -13.62 -16.59 -17.78
C ARG A 170 -13.87 -16.71 -19.28
N ALA A 171 -13.49 -15.70 -20.06
CA ALA A 171 -13.63 -15.70 -21.51
C ALA A 171 -12.66 -16.68 -22.19
N LEU A 172 -11.43 -16.79 -21.67
CA LEU A 172 -10.38 -17.68 -22.16
C LEU A 172 -9.80 -18.51 -21.00
N PRO A 173 -10.42 -19.67 -20.67
CA PRO A 173 -10.08 -20.48 -19.51
C PRO A 173 -8.61 -20.93 -19.46
N GLY A 174 -8.06 -20.91 -18.24
CA GLY A 174 -6.68 -21.27 -17.93
C GLY A 174 -6.35 -20.97 -16.48
N VAL A 175 -5.06 -20.97 -16.13
CA VAL A 175 -4.57 -20.48 -14.83
C VAL A 175 -3.96 -19.10 -15.01
N HIS A 176 -4.38 -18.13 -14.20
CA HIS A 176 -3.79 -16.79 -14.16
C HIS A 176 -3.25 -16.47 -12.77
N ILE A 177 -2.02 -15.95 -12.68
CA ILE A 177 -1.34 -15.61 -11.42
C ILE A 177 -1.07 -14.10 -11.40
N GLY A 178 -1.75 -13.35 -10.54
CA GLY A 178 -1.47 -11.94 -10.30
C GLY A 178 -0.54 -11.78 -9.11
N VAL A 179 0.68 -11.28 -9.35
CA VAL A 179 1.66 -10.94 -8.31
C VAL A 179 1.44 -9.51 -7.85
N VAL A 180 1.18 -9.33 -6.56
CA VAL A 180 0.82 -8.06 -5.92
C VAL A 180 1.91 -7.65 -4.93
N MET A 181 2.22 -6.36 -4.79
CA MET A 181 3.17 -5.92 -3.75
C MET A 181 2.66 -6.22 -2.33
N GLY A 182 3.58 -6.27 -1.38
CA GLY A 182 3.29 -6.53 0.02
C GLY A 182 4.35 -7.42 0.65
N ARG A 183 5.58 -6.89 0.77
CA ARG A 183 6.77 -7.69 1.11
C ARG A 183 6.67 -8.42 2.45
N HIS A 184 6.16 -7.74 3.46
CA HIS A 184 6.08 -8.26 4.83
C HIS A 184 4.65 -8.43 5.35
N SER A 185 3.66 -7.94 4.59
CA SER A 185 2.26 -7.90 5.01
C SER A 185 1.32 -8.13 3.83
N GLY A 186 0.28 -8.92 4.05
CA GLY A 186 -0.63 -9.43 3.03
C GLY A 186 -1.81 -8.54 2.70
N PHE A 187 -2.03 -7.42 3.41
CA PHE A 187 -3.25 -6.61 3.29
C PHE A 187 -3.59 -6.21 1.86
N LEU A 188 -2.59 -5.84 1.07
CA LEU A 188 -2.78 -5.40 -0.32
C LEU A 188 -3.14 -6.57 -1.23
N THR A 189 -2.45 -7.70 -1.12
CA THR A 189 -2.79 -8.93 -1.86
C THR A 189 -4.18 -9.44 -1.47
N ALA A 190 -4.50 -9.41 -0.19
CA ALA A 190 -5.79 -9.83 0.36
C ALA A 190 -6.97 -9.04 -0.21
N SER A 191 -6.78 -7.75 -0.51
CA SER A 191 -7.83 -6.88 -1.09
C SER A 191 -8.36 -7.36 -2.45
N SER A 192 -7.60 -8.18 -3.18
CA SER A 192 -8.02 -8.83 -4.43
C SER A 192 -9.33 -9.60 -4.31
N VAL A 193 -9.67 -10.10 -3.12
CA VAL A 193 -10.91 -10.85 -2.87
C VAL A 193 -12.17 -10.02 -3.13
N LEU A 194 -12.07 -8.69 -3.08
CA LEU A 194 -13.19 -7.78 -3.36
C LEU A 194 -13.64 -7.82 -4.82
N ALA A 195 -12.85 -8.41 -5.72
CA ALA A 195 -13.24 -8.65 -7.11
C ALA A 195 -14.39 -9.66 -7.26
N LYS A 196 -14.65 -10.48 -6.24
CA LYS A 196 -15.61 -11.59 -6.31
C LYS A 196 -17.05 -11.12 -6.11
N LYS A 197 -17.93 -11.52 -7.04
CA LYS A 197 -19.38 -11.33 -6.94
C LYS A 197 -20.14 -12.66 -7.00
N TYR A 198 -19.74 -13.56 -7.89
CA TYR A 198 -20.36 -14.86 -8.11
C TYR A 198 -19.55 -16.00 -7.47
N PRO A 199 -20.15 -17.17 -7.19
CA PRO A 199 -19.46 -18.29 -6.51
C PRO A 199 -18.19 -18.80 -7.20
N ASP A 200 -18.12 -18.67 -8.52
CA ASP A 200 -17.01 -19.08 -9.38
C ASP A 200 -16.13 -17.90 -9.82
N ASP A 201 -16.23 -16.72 -9.19
CA ASP A 201 -15.31 -15.61 -9.43
C ASP A 201 -13.93 -15.84 -8.78
N GLY A 202 -12.91 -15.45 -9.53
CA GLY A 202 -11.55 -15.24 -9.06
C GLY A 202 -11.38 -13.92 -8.28
N PRO A 203 -10.31 -13.78 -7.48
CA PRO A 203 -9.30 -14.80 -7.22
C PRO A 203 -9.89 -16.00 -6.47
N HIS A 204 -9.54 -17.18 -6.94
CA HIS A 204 -9.93 -18.45 -6.33
C HIS A 204 -9.00 -18.79 -5.16
N LEU A 205 -7.73 -18.42 -5.29
CA LEU A 205 -6.69 -18.61 -4.27
C LEU A 205 -6.01 -17.27 -3.99
N VAL A 206 -5.69 -17.02 -2.71
CA VAL A 206 -5.00 -15.82 -2.25
C VAL A 206 -3.88 -16.26 -1.30
N TYR A 207 -2.62 -16.00 -1.68
CA TYR A 207 -1.44 -16.38 -0.90
C TYR A 207 -0.74 -15.14 -0.34
N LEU A 208 -0.50 -15.16 0.96
CA LEU A 208 -0.06 -14.03 1.76
C LEU A 208 1.27 -14.34 2.46
N PRO A 209 2.12 -13.33 2.74
CA PRO A 209 3.41 -13.54 3.41
C PRO A 209 3.28 -14.04 4.86
N GLU A 210 2.12 -13.87 5.50
CA GLU A 210 1.84 -14.36 6.85
C GLU A 210 1.73 -15.90 6.95
N ARG A 211 1.77 -16.61 5.83
CA ARG A 211 1.70 -18.08 5.78
C ARG A 211 2.86 -18.63 4.96
N ALA A 212 3.47 -19.69 5.50
CA ALA A 212 4.48 -20.44 4.78
C ALA A 212 3.91 -20.94 3.45
N PHE A 213 4.62 -20.66 2.37
CA PHE A 213 4.25 -21.06 1.03
C PHE A 213 4.91 -22.39 0.67
N GLU A 214 4.08 -23.37 0.31
CA GLU A 214 4.51 -24.70 -0.07
C GLU A 214 4.15 -24.97 -1.53
N LEU A 215 5.15 -25.24 -2.37
CA LEU A 215 4.97 -25.42 -3.82
C LEU A 215 4.03 -26.58 -4.19
N ASP A 216 4.16 -27.71 -3.50
CA ASP A 216 3.33 -28.89 -3.76
C ASP A 216 1.87 -28.65 -3.34
N LYS A 217 1.67 -27.98 -2.19
CA LYS A 217 0.34 -27.55 -1.76
C LYS A 217 -0.27 -26.56 -2.74
N PHE A 218 0.51 -25.58 -3.21
CA PHE A 218 0.09 -24.62 -4.21
C PHE A 218 -0.37 -25.30 -5.50
N ALA A 219 0.41 -26.25 -6.03
CA ALA A 219 0.03 -27.02 -7.22
C ALA A 219 -1.24 -27.85 -6.99
N SER A 220 -1.37 -28.49 -5.82
CA SER A 220 -2.57 -29.24 -5.42
C SER A 220 -3.82 -28.34 -5.36
N ASP A 221 -3.71 -27.17 -4.75
CA ASP A 221 -4.81 -26.21 -4.61
C ASP A 221 -5.22 -25.63 -5.98
N VAL A 222 -4.25 -25.29 -6.85
CA VAL A 222 -4.53 -24.90 -8.24
C VAL A 222 -5.25 -26.01 -8.99
N LYS A 223 -4.80 -27.26 -8.86
CA LYS A 223 -5.44 -28.41 -9.51
C LYS A 223 -6.88 -28.58 -9.04
N LYS A 224 -7.15 -28.54 -7.73
CA LYS A 224 -8.51 -28.67 -7.17
C LYS A 224 -9.46 -27.61 -7.73
N VAL A 225 -9.02 -26.36 -7.83
CA VAL A 225 -9.82 -25.26 -8.40
C VAL A 225 -10.04 -25.48 -9.91
N TYR A 226 -8.98 -25.85 -10.63
CA TYR A 226 -9.05 -26.08 -12.06
C TYR A 226 -9.98 -27.26 -12.42
N ASP A 227 -9.91 -28.38 -11.70
CA ASP A 227 -10.81 -29.53 -11.87
C ASP A 227 -12.28 -29.14 -11.63
N LYS A 228 -12.54 -28.17 -10.73
CA LYS A 228 -13.89 -27.71 -10.39
C LYS A 228 -14.48 -26.74 -11.40
N TYR A 229 -13.69 -25.77 -11.87
CA TYR A 229 -14.19 -24.64 -12.66
C TYR A 229 -13.65 -24.58 -14.10
N GLY A 230 -12.73 -25.47 -14.48
CA GLY A 230 -12.01 -25.44 -15.75
C GLY A 230 -11.02 -24.27 -15.87
N ARG A 231 -10.79 -23.52 -14.78
CA ARG A 231 -9.95 -22.33 -14.72
C ARG A 231 -9.50 -22.03 -13.29
N CYS A 232 -8.44 -21.27 -13.12
CA CYS A 232 -7.99 -20.78 -11.81
C CYS A 232 -7.42 -19.36 -11.92
N VAL A 233 -7.61 -18.56 -10.87
CA VAL A 233 -7.10 -17.20 -10.76
C VAL A 233 -6.50 -17.09 -9.37
N VAL A 234 -5.23 -16.72 -9.29
CA VAL A 234 -4.46 -16.67 -8.06
C VAL A 234 -4.02 -15.23 -7.81
N ALA A 235 -4.26 -14.72 -6.62
CA ALA A 235 -3.56 -13.55 -6.11
C ALA A 235 -2.42 -14.02 -5.21
N VAL A 236 -1.21 -13.52 -5.42
CA VAL A 236 -0.05 -13.91 -4.62
C VAL A 236 0.78 -12.68 -4.29
N SER A 237 1.20 -12.56 -3.03
CA SER A 237 2.11 -11.50 -2.63
C SER A 237 3.50 -11.76 -3.20
N GLU A 238 4.20 -10.71 -3.62
CA GLU A 238 5.63 -10.77 -3.93
C GLU A 238 6.49 -11.26 -2.74
N GLY A 239 5.95 -11.12 -1.51
CA GLY A 239 6.62 -11.45 -0.26
C GLY A 239 6.48 -12.90 0.20
N ILE A 240 5.91 -13.81 -0.60
CA ILE A 240 5.77 -15.21 -0.18
C ILE A 240 7.13 -15.87 0.07
N ALA A 241 7.21 -16.58 1.19
CA ALA A 241 8.38 -17.31 1.63
C ALA A 241 7.96 -18.70 2.13
N ASP A 242 8.91 -19.63 2.18
CA ASP A 242 8.68 -20.95 2.77
C ASP A 242 8.63 -20.90 4.32
N LYS A 243 8.53 -22.07 4.95
CA LYS A 243 8.55 -22.22 6.42
C LYS A 243 9.85 -21.73 7.09
N ASP A 244 10.95 -21.64 6.34
CA ASP A 244 12.28 -21.24 6.82
C ASP A 244 12.53 -19.74 6.55
N GLY A 245 11.53 -19.03 6.02
CA GLY A 245 11.62 -17.60 5.66
C GLY A 245 12.38 -17.33 4.36
N ILE A 246 12.68 -18.36 3.57
CA ILE A 246 13.36 -18.24 2.28
C ILE A 246 12.35 -17.80 1.21
N PRO A 247 12.57 -16.66 0.53
CA PRO A 247 11.70 -16.20 -0.54
C PRO A 247 11.49 -17.26 -1.63
N ILE A 248 10.25 -17.44 -2.10
CA ILE A 248 9.93 -18.48 -3.10
C ILE A 248 10.59 -18.22 -4.44
N ALA A 249 10.77 -16.95 -4.82
CA ALA A 249 11.54 -16.58 -6.00
C ALA A 249 12.96 -17.20 -5.95
N GLN A 250 13.62 -17.17 -4.78
CA GLN A 250 14.96 -17.74 -4.58
C GLN A 250 14.99 -19.26 -4.74
N LYS A 251 13.91 -19.96 -4.39
CA LYS A 251 13.83 -21.41 -4.56
C LYS A 251 13.61 -21.85 -6.00
N LEU A 252 12.89 -21.05 -6.78
CA LEU A 252 12.51 -21.39 -8.15
C LEU A 252 13.48 -20.82 -9.19
N GLY A 253 14.13 -19.69 -8.91
CA GLY A 253 15.08 -19.02 -9.78
C GLY A 253 16.51 -19.53 -9.64
N ASN A 254 17.34 -19.29 -10.65
CA ASN A 254 18.77 -19.46 -10.54
C ASN A 254 19.34 -18.27 -9.75
N VAL A 255 20.00 -18.56 -8.62
CA VAL A 255 20.48 -17.54 -7.70
C VAL A 255 21.78 -16.94 -8.25
N GLU A 256 21.71 -15.79 -8.93
CA GLU A 256 22.89 -14.92 -9.07
C GLU A 256 23.03 -14.08 -7.80
N ARG A 257 24.20 -14.19 -7.16
CA ARG A 257 24.58 -13.38 -5.99
C ARG A 257 25.49 -12.27 -6.45
N ASP A 258 25.25 -11.05 -5.98
CA ASP A 258 26.21 -9.97 -6.17
C ASP A 258 27.47 -10.18 -5.30
N ALA A 259 28.47 -9.32 -5.49
CA ALA A 259 29.73 -9.34 -4.73
C ALA A 259 29.57 -9.11 -3.21
N TYR A 260 28.37 -8.74 -2.75
CA TYR A 260 28.02 -8.52 -1.35
C TYR A 260 27.14 -9.64 -0.77
N GLY A 261 26.87 -10.70 -1.56
CA GLY A 261 26.08 -11.84 -1.14
C GLY A 261 24.57 -11.64 -1.21
N ASN A 262 24.09 -10.52 -1.76
CA ASN A 262 22.67 -10.28 -1.96
C ASN A 262 22.17 -11.06 -3.18
N VAL A 263 21.04 -11.73 -3.01
CA VAL A 263 20.37 -12.45 -4.11
C VAL A 263 19.69 -11.43 -5.02
N PHE A 264 20.14 -11.31 -6.26
CA PHE A 264 19.44 -10.57 -7.31
C PHE A 264 18.42 -11.50 -7.95
N LEU A 265 17.27 -11.65 -7.32
CA LEU A 265 16.05 -12.06 -8.02
C LEU A 265 15.10 -10.89 -7.95
N SER A 266 14.80 -10.31 -9.11
CA SER A 266 13.77 -9.30 -9.16
C SER A 266 12.44 -9.97 -8.80
N ASN A 267 11.68 -9.40 -7.87
CA ASN A 267 10.30 -9.83 -7.60
C ASN A 267 9.43 -9.86 -8.90
N ALA A 268 9.89 -9.21 -9.98
CA ALA A 268 9.26 -9.23 -11.28
C ALA A 268 9.17 -10.64 -11.90
N GLU A 269 10.10 -11.54 -11.58
CA GLU A 269 10.15 -12.90 -12.17
C GLU A 269 9.30 -13.94 -11.42
N LEU A 270 8.82 -13.63 -10.21
CA LEU A 270 8.07 -14.59 -9.38
C LEU A 270 6.86 -15.17 -10.11
N GLY A 271 6.14 -14.33 -10.86
CA GLY A 271 4.96 -14.74 -11.62
C GLY A 271 5.28 -15.80 -12.66
N ASP A 272 6.32 -15.58 -13.46
CA ASP A 272 6.76 -16.52 -14.51
C ASP A 272 7.30 -17.82 -13.92
N LEU A 273 8.04 -17.74 -12.81
CA LEU A 273 8.55 -18.90 -12.09
C LEU A 273 7.39 -19.80 -11.59
N LEU A 274 6.37 -19.21 -10.97
CA LEU A 274 5.18 -19.94 -10.52
C LEU A 274 4.36 -20.49 -11.70
N ALA A 275 4.19 -19.70 -12.77
CA ALA A 275 3.47 -20.13 -13.97
C ALA A 275 4.14 -21.34 -14.63
N ASN A 276 5.46 -21.30 -14.79
CA ASN A 276 6.25 -22.41 -15.34
C ASN A 276 6.18 -23.66 -14.44
N HIS A 277 6.24 -23.47 -13.12
CA HIS A 277 6.09 -24.55 -12.15
C HIS A 277 4.73 -25.27 -12.30
N ILE A 278 3.63 -24.51 -12.34
CA ILE A 278 2.27 -25.05 -12.54
C ILE A 278 2.12 -25.73 -13.90
N LYS A 279 2.59 -25.09 -14.98
CA LYS A 279 2.51 -25.62 -16.34
C LYS A 279 3.19 -26.99 -16.45
N ARG A 280 4.38 -27.14 -15.85
CA ARG A 280 5.14 -28.39 -15.86
C ARG A 280 4.44 -29.51 -15.08
N LEU A 281 3.96 -29.21 -13.88
CA LEU A 281 3.37 -30.23 -13.00
C LEU A 281 1.98 -30.66 -13.45
N LEU A 282 1.12 -29.71 -13.83
CA LEU A 282 -0.29 -29.97 -14.10
C LEU A 282 -0.60 -30.18 -15.59
N LYS A 283 0.38 -29.95 -16.48
CA LYS A 283 0.22 -30.06 -17.95
C LYS A 283 -0.93 -29.22 -18.51
N ILE A 284 -1.22 -28.08 -17.88
CA ILE A 284 -2.23 -27.11 -18.35
C ILE A 284 -1.60 -26.24 -19.43
N GLU A 285 -2.24 -26.13 -20.59
CA GLU A 285 -1.68 -25.41 -21.74
C GLU A 285 -1.58 -23.89 -21.50
N ARG A 286 -2.65 -23.29 -20.97
CA ARG A 286 -2.76 -21.84 -20.72
C ARG A 286 -2.52 -21.53 -19.24
N VAL A 287 -1.27 -21.20 -18.92
CA VAL A 287 -0.85 -20.64 -17.61
C VAL A 287 -0.15 -19.31 -17.88
N ARG A 288 -0.63 -18.23 -17.26
CA ARG A 288 -0.13 -16.86 -17.42
C ARG A 288 0.07 -16.21 -16.06
N ALA A 289 0.94 -15.20 -16.02
CA ALA A 289 1.14 -14.38 -14.84
C ALA A 289 1.31 -12.91 -15.23
N ASP A 290 0.92 -12.01 -14.32
CA ASP A 290 1.17 -10.58 -14.41
C ASP A 290 1.70 -10.09 -13.06
N THR A 291 2.78 -9.31 -13.08
CA THR A 291 3.27 -8.59 -11.91
C THR A 291 2.77 -7.15 -11.97
N PHE A 292 1.93 -6.74 -11.02
CA PHE A 292 1.24 -5.44 -11.06
C PHE A 292 2.20 -4.24 -10.91
N GLY A 293 3.37 -4.46 -10.32
CA GLY A 293 4.45 -3.48 -10.27
C GLY A 293 4.04 -2.17 -9.61
N TYR A 294 4.41 -1.04 -10.23
CA TYR A 294 4.17 0.28 -9.63
C TYR A 294 2.77 0.87 -9.87
N LEU A 295 1.98 0.34 -10.80
CA LEU A 295 0.65 0.89 -11.06
C LEU A 295 -0.24 0.81 -9.80
N GLN A 296 -0.14 -0.28 -9.05
CA GLN A 296 -0.95 -0.48 -7.84
C GLN A 296 -0.74 0.55 -6.73
N ARG A 297 0.34 1.33 -6.72
CA ARG A 297 0.57 2.35 -5.69
C ARG A 297 0.25 3.77 -6.12
N SER A 298 0.16 4.06 -7.41
CA SER A 298 0.04 5.45 -7.90
C SER A 298 -0.79 5.59 -9.17
N PHE A 299 -1.73 4.67 -9.42
CA PHE A 299 -2.63 4.77 -10.57
C PHE A 299 -3.71 5.85 -10.33
N GLY A 300 -3.60 6.96 -11.06
CA GLY A 300 -4.41 8.16 -10.81
C GLY A 300 -5.92 8.05 -11.06
N LEU A 301 -6.40 6.98 -11.68
CA LEU A 301 -7.84 6.80 -11.94
C LEU A 301 -8.53 5.89 -10.92
N CYS A 302 -7.79 5.21 -10.06
CA CYS A 302 -8.34 4.28 -9.07
C CYS A 302 -8.04 4.76 -7.65
N ILE A 303 -8.69 5.84 -7.27
CA ILE A 303 -8.53 6.49 -5.96
C ILE A 303 -9.76 6.18 -5.10
N SER A 304 -9.54 5.80 -3.85
CA SER A 304 -10.61 5.70 -2.85
C SER A 304 -10.87 7.09 -2.30
N GLU A 305 -12.11 7.55 -2.39
CA GLU A 305 -12.53 8.82 -1.81
C GLU A 305 -12.34 8.84 -0.28
N VAL A 306 -12.53 7.69 0.38
CA VAL A 306 -12.29 7.53 1.81
C VAL A 306 -10.81 7.74 2.13
N ASP A 307 -9.92 7.07 1.38
CA ASP A 307 -8.47 7.20 1.53
C ASP A 307 -7.98 8.63 1.22
N GLN A 308 -8.60 9.30 0.25
CA GLN A 308 -8.30 10.69 -0.10
C GLN A 308 -8.64 11.64 1.06
N HIS A 309 -9.86 11.53 1.60
CA HIS A 309 -10.30 12.34 2.74
C HIS A 309 -9.46 12.06 3.99
N GLU A 310 -9.23 10.79 4.30
CA GLU A 310 -8.49 10.42 5.51
C GLU A 310 -7.01 10.79 5.44
N ALA A 311 -6.40 10.76 4.24
CA ALA A 311 -5.05 11.27 4.01
C ALA A 311 -4.96 12.77 4.22
N ARG A 312 -5.95 13.54 3.74
CA ARG A 312 -6.05 14.99 3.95
C ARG A 312 -6.16 15.32 5.44
N GLU A 313 -7.12 14.69 6.11
CA GLU A 313 -7.38 14.90 7.54
C GLU A 313 -6.17 14.51 8.40
N ALA A 314 -5.43 13.44 8.05
CA ALA A 314 -4.20 13.09 8.76
C ALA A 314 -3.15 14.21 8.73
N GLY A 315 -3.01 14.90 7.59
CA GLY A 315 -2.14 16.07 7.46
C GLY A 315 -2.63 17.27 8.26
N GLU A 316 -3.92 17.56 8.21
CA GLU A 316 -4.53 18.65 9.00
C GLU A 316 -4.36 18.39 10.51
N LYS A 317 -4.68 17.17 10.97
CA LYS A 317 -4.55 16.77 12.38
C LYS A 317 -3.11 16.85 12.86
N ALA A 318 -2.13 16.53 12.02
CA ALA A 318 -0.72 16.71 12.34
C ALA A 318 -0.39 18.16 12.71
N ALA A 319 -0.79 19.12 11.88
CA ALA A 319 -0.60 20.55 12.16
C ALA A 319 -1.35 20.97 13.44
N GLN A 320 -2.59 20.51 13.64
CA GLN A 320 -3.38 20.83 14.84
C GLN A 320 -2.72 20.31 16.13
N PHE A 321 -2.29 19.05 16.15
CA PHE A 321 -1.62 18.46 17.32
C PHE A 321 -0.29 19.16 17.63
N ALA A 322 0.53 19.45 16.62
CA ALA A 322 1.81 20.10 16.84
C ALA A 322 1.67 21.57 17.24
N ILE A 323 0.82 22.34 16.55
CA ILE A 323 0.83 23.81 16.63
C ILE A 323 -0.17 24.33 17.67
N TRP A 324 -1.36 23.73 17.82
CA TRP A 324 -2.30 24.11 18.88
C TRP A 324 -2.02 23.41 20.20
N HIS A 325 -1.79 22.10 20.14
CA HIS A 325 -1.70 21.27 21.35
C HIS A 325 -0.28 21.07 21.85
N ASP A 326 0.72 21.53 21.10
CA ASP A 326 2.13 21.46 21.47
C ASP A 326 2.62 20.01 21.66
N ILE A 327 2.11 19.08 20.84
CA ILE A 327 2.39 17.64 20.93
C ILE A 327 3.29 17.19 19.77
N ASP A 328 4.23 16.28 20.05
CA ASP A 328 4.98 15.53 19.04
C ASP A 328 4.60 14.04 19.06
N GLY A 329 4.84 13.32 17.97
CA GLY A 329 4.38 11.93 17.85
C GLY A 329 4.12 11.44 16.43
N SER A 330 3.53 10.26 16.32
CA SER A 330 2.99 9.72 15.07
C SER A 330 1.48 9.80 15.09
N ILE A 331 0.89 10.31 14.01
CA ILE A 331 -0.54 10.24 13.79
C ILE A 331 -0.99 8.77 13.70
N THR A 332 -2.18 8.50 14.22
CA THR A 332 -2.85 7.20 14.18
C THR A 332 -4.30 7.35 13.74
N LEU A 333 -4.75 6.49 12.84
CA LEU A 333 -6.15 6.40 12.41
C LEU A 333 -6.80 5.25 13.20
N ASN A 334 -7.75 5.55 14.08
CA ASN A 334 -8.43 4.56 14.93
C ASN A 334 -9.88 4.40 14.50
N ARG A 335 -10.27 3.20 14.06
CA ARG A 335 -11.65 2.92 13.67
C ARG A 335 -12.58 2.88 14.88
N ILE A 336 -13.71 3.58 14.77
CA ILE A 336 -14.80 3.60 15.74
C ILE A 336 -16.15 3.28 15.08
N GLY A 337 -17.06 2.67 15.83
CA GLY A 337 -18.40 2.31 15.35
C GLY A 337 -18.39 1.38 14.13
N ASP A 338 -19.37 1.53 13.24
CA ASP A 338 -19.49 0.75 11.99
C ASP A 338 -18.39 1.13 10.98
N TYR A 339 -18.19 2.45 10.76
CA TYR A 339 -17.03 3.00 10.09
C TYR A 339 -16.96 4.53 10.30
N ALA A 340 -16.07 4.96 11.18
CA ALA A 340 -15.54 6.33 11.24
C ALA A 340 -14.13 6.28 11.83
N ILE A 341 -13.35 7.36 11.65
CA ILE A 341 -11.97 7.43 12.12
C ILE A 341 -11.83 8.50 13.20
N ASP A 342 -11.26 8.10 14.33
CA ASP A 342 -10.73 8.98 15.36
C ASP A 342 -9.21 9.11 15.20
N TYR A 343 -8.75 10.35 15.07
CA TYR A 343 -7.34 10.65 14.86
C TYR A 343 -6.64 10.84 16.21
N GLY A 344 -5.70 9.95 16.49
CA GLY A 344 -4.90 10.01 17.71
C GLY A 344 -3.43 10.28 17.43
N ILE A 345 -2.65 10.43 18.50
CA ILE A 345 -1.19 10.55 18.46
C ILE A 345 -0.54 9.52 19.39
N ARG A 346 0.51 8.86 18.89
CA ARG A 346 1.33 7.92 19.67
C ARG A 346 2.76 8.41 19.74
N LYS A 347 3.46 8.04 20.81
CA LYS A 347 4.90 8.35 20.94
C LYS A 347 5.65 7.67 19.79
N LEU A 348 6.63 8.37 19.22
CA LEU A 348 7.39 7.89 18.07
C LEU A 348 8.06 6.53 18.35
N GLY A 349 8.68 6.37 19.53
CA GLY A 349 9.28 5.09 19.95
C GLY A 349 8.29 3.93 20.18
N GLU A 350 6.98 4.18 20.28
CA GLU A 350 5.96 3.12 20.33
C GLU A 350 5.60 2.56 18.95
N VAL A 351 5.94 3.31 17.88
CA VAL A 351 5.65 2.99 16.48
C VAL A 351 6.91 2.55 15.73
N SER A 352 8.04 3.23 15.99
CA SER A 352 9.33 3.01 15.33
C SER A 352 9.80 1.56 15.46
N ASN A 353 10.44 1.04 14.41
CA ASN A 353 11.00 -0.32 14.35
C ASN A 353 10.00 -1.46 14.61
N ARG A 354 8.71 -1.23 14.34
CA ARG A 354 7.66 -2.24 14.45
C ARG A 354 6.88 -2.33 13.15
N THR A 355 6.41 -3.53 12.83
CA THR A 355 5.65 -3.80 11.61
C THR A 355 4.36 -4.52 11.99
N ARG A 356 3.24 -4.05 11.44
CA ARG A 356 1.94 -4.70 11.57
C ARG A 356 1.76 -5.74 10.45
N THR A 357 1.40 -6.95 10.86
CA THR A 357 0.96 -8.03 9.96
C THR A 357 -0.57 -8.19 10.02
N MET A 358 -1.14 -8.98 9.11
CA MET A 358 -2.56 -9.30 9.20
C MET A 358 -2.91 -10.10 10.45
N ASP A 359 -4.09 -9.82 11.03
CA ASP A 359 -4.64 -10.62 12.12
C ASP A 359 -4.93 -12.06 11.65
N GLU A 360 -4.72 -13.04 12.52
CA GLU A 360 -5.03 -14.46 12.25
C GLU A 360 -6.48 -14.67 11.76
N LYS A 361 -7.44 -13.92 12.31
CA LYS A 361 -8.86 -14.00 11.93
C LYS A 361 -9.13 -13.59 10.47
N PHE A 362 -8.19 -12.93 9.79
CA PHE A 362 -8.33 -12.49 8.41
C PHE A 362 -7.96 -13.58 7.40
N ILE A 363 -7.24 -14.62 7.81
CA ILE A 363 -6.73 -15.67 6.94
C ILE A 363 -7.52 -16.96 7.21
N ASN A 364 -7.86 -17.72 6.17
CA ASN A 364 -8.55 -18.99 6.36
C ASN A 364 -7.61 -20.06 6.94
N GLY A 365 -8.18 -21.15 7.48
CA GLY A 365 -7.39 -22.23 8.10
C GLY A 365 -6.40 -22.91 7.14
N GLU A 366 -6.70 -22.91 5.84
CA GLU A 366 -5.83 -23.50 4.80
C GLU A 366 -4.69 -22.57 4.34
N GLY A 367 -4.65 -21.33 4.81
CA GLY A 367 -3.63 -20.33 4.45
C GLY A 367 -3.61 -19.92 2.97
N ASN A 368 -4.67 -20.21 2.21
CA ASN A 368 -4.77 -19.95 0.77
C ASN A 368 -5.99 -19.08 0.39
N HIS A 369 -6.63 -18.45 1.37
CA HIS A 369 -7.70 -17.49 1.18
C HIS A 369 -7.87 -16.57 2.40
N VAL A 370 -8.75 -15.58 2.27
CA VAL A 370 -9.12 -14.65 3.36
C VAL A 370 -10.57 -14.84 3.79
N THR A 371 -10.85 -14.47 5.04
CA THR A 371 -12.17 -14.65 5.67
C THR A 371 -13.13 -13.48 5.39
N GLU A 372 -14.41 -13.64 5.76
CA GLU A 372 -15.36 -12.52 5.76
C GLU A 372 -14.94 -11.38 6.71
N SER A 373 -14.23 -11.68 7.79
CA SER A 373 -13.69 -10.67 8.71
C SER A 373 -12.76 -9.70 7.98
N PHE A 374 -11.90 -10.20 7.09
CA PHE A 374 -11.04 -9.35 6.26
C PHE A 374 -11.88 -8.51 5.29
N LYS A 375 -12.84 -9.12 4.60
CA LYS A 375 -13.72 -8.42 3.65
C LYS A 375 -14.46 -7.26 4.32
N ASN A 376 -14.99 -7.49 5.52
CA ASN A 376 -15.69 -6.46 6.30
C ASN A 376 -14.75 -5.32 6.72
N TYR A 377 -13.50 -5.64 7.06
CA TYR A 377 -12.47 -4.65 7.38
C TYR A 377 -12.11 -3.75 6.19
N VAL A 378 -11.85 -4.34 5.00
CA VAL A 378 -11.34 -3.59 3.84
C VAL A 378 -12.43 -2.90 3.01
N ARG A 379 -13.67 -3.41 3.03
CA ARG A 379 -14.78 -2.88 2.21
C ARG A 379 -15.02 -1.37 2.34
N PRO A 380 -15.05 -0.76 3.54
CA PRO A 380 -15.21 0.70 3.63
C PRO A 380 -13.99 1.47 3.10
N LEU A 381 -12.78 0.91 3.21
CA LEU A 381 -11.52 1.59 2.86
C LEU A 381 -11.36 1.86 1.36
N VAL A 382 -11.99 1.05 0.51
CA VAL A 382 -11.93 1.19 -0.96
C VAL A 382 -12.97 2.16 -1.53
N GLY A 383 -13.83 2.73 -0.68
CA GLY A 383 -14.89 3.64 -1.05
C GLY A 383 -16.14 2.96 -1.63
N SER A 384 -17.22 3.73 -1.76
CA SER A 384 -18.51 3.28 -2.31
C SER A 384 -18.48 3.04 -3.82
N ASN A 385 -17.53 3.66 -4.52
CA ASN A 385 -17.45 3.62 -5.99
C ASN A 385 -16.68 2.41 -6.55
N LEU A 386 -16.48 1.34 -5.76
CA LEU A 386 -15.89 0.11 -6.26
C LEU A 386 -16.84 -0.57 -7.27
N LYS A 387 -16.48 -0.51 -8.55
CA LYS A 387 -17.17 -1.22 -9.63
C LYS A 387 -17.15 -2.73 -9.39
N GLN A 388 -18.21 -3.43 -9.81
CA GLN A 388 -18.29 -4.89 -9.79
C GLN A 388 -18.47 -5.45 -11.20
N GLY A 389 -17.87 -6.62 -11.46
CA GLY A 389 -18.08 -7.36 -12.69
C GLY A 389 -19.54 -7.84 -12.84
N GLN A 390 -20.07 -7.79 -14.06
CA GLN A 390 -21.40 -8.28 -14.39
C GLN A 390 -21.30 -9.38 -15.45
N ARG A 391 -22.35 -10.20 -15.56
CA ARG A 391 -22.43 -11.29 -16.52
C ARG A 391 -23.78 -11.27 -17.22
N LEU A 392 -23.83 -11.82 -18.42
CA LEU A 392 -25.09 -12.09 -19.10
C LEU A 392 -25.86 -13.16 -18.33
N ILE A 393 -27.16 -12.92 -18.14
CA ILE A 393 -28.10 -13.88 -17.56
C ILE A 393 -29.18 -14.11 -18.61
N ALA A 394 -28.97 -15.12 -19.44
CA ALA A 394 -29.90 -15.49 -20.51
C ALA A 394 -29.88 -17.02 -20.69
N PRO A 395 -31.04 -17.64 -20.99
CA PRO A 395 -31.08 -19.06 -21.29
C PRO A 395 -30.33 -19.37 -22.59
N PRO A 396 -29.64 -20.52 -22.69
CA PRO A 396 -29.03 -20.94 -23.95
C PRO A 396 -30.12 -21.24 -24.99
N VAL A 397 -29.89 -20.82 -26.24
CA VAL A 397 -30.73 -21.22 -27.37
C VAL A 397 -30.35 -22.63 -27.80
N LYS A 398 -31.36 -23.47 -28.12
CA LYS A 398 -31.11 -24.84 -28.59
C LYS A 398 -30.30 -24.82 -29.90
N LYS A 399 -29.34 -25.74 -30.02
CA LYS A 399 -28.56 -25.92 -31.25
C LYS A 399 -29.47 -26.48 -32.36
N ILE A 400 -29.59 -25.75 -33.48
CA ILE A 400 -30.47 -26.14 -34.60
C ILE A 400 -29.71 -27.00 -35.63
N ILE A 401 -28.47 -26.63 -35.93
CA ILE A 401 -27.64 -27.35 -36.91
C ILE A 401 -27.16 -28.69 -36.32
N GLY A 402 -27.49 -29.81 -36.98
CA GLY A 402 -27.12 -31.16 -36.57
C GLY A 402 -28.22 -31.96 -35.86
N GLN A 403 -29.36 -31.35 -35.50
CA GLN A 403 -30.53 -32.09 -35.00
C GLN A 403 -31.29 -32.80 -36.13
N ASN A 404 -31.31 -32.23 -37.35
CA ASN A 404 -31.95 -32.85 -38.51
C ASN A 404 -31.21 -34.06 -39.10
N MET A 405 -29.95 -34.33 -38.72
CA MET A 405 -29.23 -35.51 -39.19
C MET A 405 -29.56 -36.80 -38.44
N LYS A 406 -30.20 -36.73 -37.26
CA LYS A 406 -30.72 -37.92 -36.56
C LYS A 406 -32.13 -38.32 -37.00
N ALA A 407 -32.86 -37.45 -37.70
CA ALA A 407 -34.20 -37.74 -38.22
C ALA A 407 -34.20 -38.38 -39.62
N LEU A 408 -33.02 -38.53 -40.25
CA LEU A 408 -32.82 -39.13 -41.58
C LEU A 408 -32.12 -40.51 -41.51
N GLN A 409 -32.01 -41.12 -40.32
CA GLN A 409 -31.45 -42.47 -40.09
C GLN A 409 -32.46 -43.45 -39.44
N LEU A 410 -33.74 -43.09 -39.42
CA LEU A 410 -34.87 -44.00 -39.21
C LEU A 410 -35.66 -44.04 -40.51
#